data_AF-A0A967XFL7-F1
#
_entry.id   AF-A0A967XFL7-F1
#
_cell.length_a   1.000
_cell.length_b   1.000
_cell.length_c   1.000
_cell.angle_alpha   90.00
_cell.angle_beta   90.00
_cell.angle_gamma   90.00
#
_symmetry.space_group_name_H-M   'P 1'
#
loop_
_entity.id
_entity.type
_entity.pdbx_description
1 polymer ?
#
loop_
_entity_poly.entity_id
_entity_poly.type
_entity_poly.pdbx_seq_one_letter_code
_entity_poly.pdbx_strand_id
1 'polypeptide(L)' 'NVEIAGRRSDDSLFDEDIATFEDDAGAYDQADAEGFIKLNALRLRNLARKRG' A
#
# COMPACT_ATOMS: atom_id res chain seq x y z
N ASN A 1 13.97 -19.55 -22.53
CA ASN A 1 13.17 -18.91 -21.47
C ASN A 1 14.04 -17.86 -20.79
N VAL A 2 13.46 -16.75 -20.34
CA VAL A 2 14.17 -15.72 -19.56
C VAL A 2 13.31 -15.41 -18.34
N GLU A 3 13.91 -15.54 -17.15
CA GLU A 3 13.25 -15.29 -15.87
C GLU A 3 14.06 -14.25 -15.09
N ILE A 4 13.36 -13.34 -14.42
CA ILE A 4 13.98 -12.31 -13.58
C ILE A 4 14.11 -12.88 -12.16
N ALA A 5 15.35 -13.06 -11.70
CA ALA A 5 15.64 -13.55 -10.35
C ALA A 5 15.79 -12.44 -9.29
N GLY A 6 15.91 -11.17 -9.70
CA GLY A 6 16.08 -10.05 -8.78
C GLY A 6 16.34 -8.70 -9.46
N ARG A 7 16.37 -7.63 -8.65
CA ARG A 7 16.63 -6.24 -9.06
C ARG A 7 17.42 -5.51 -7.99
N ARG A 8 18.27 -4.56 -8.40
CA ARG A 8 18.95 -3.58 -7.54
C ARG A 8 19.11 -2.28 -8.31
N SER A 9 19.09 -1.16 -7.60
CA SER A 9 19.36 0.18 -8.12
C SER A 9 19.96 1.02 -7.01
N ASP A 10 20.89 1.92 -7.35
CA ASP A 10 21.36 2.94 -6.40
C ASP A 10 20.28 4.01 -6.17
N ASP A 11 19.36 4.17 -7.13
CA ASP A 11 18.18 5.05 -7.04
C ASP A 11 16.90 4.24 -6.78
N SER A 12 16.95 3.26 -5.87
CA SER A 12 15.77 2.45 -5.53
C SER A 12 14.72 3.26 -4.77
N LEU A 13 13.46 3.13 -5.16
CA LEU A 13 12.31 3.62 -4.38
C LEU A 13 11.69 2.53 -3.49
N PHE A 14 12.24 1.31 -3.54
CA PHE A 14 11.88 0.26 -2.60
C PHE A 14 12.55 0.54 -1.26
N ASP A 15 11.76 0.50 -0.20
CA ASP A 15 12.15 0.68 1.19
C ASP A 15 11.78 -0.59 1.97
N GLU A 16 12.78 -1.29 2.49
CA GLU A 16 12.59 -2.57 3.18
C GLU A 16 11.94 -2.39 4.56
N ASP A 17 12.21 -1.27 5.24
CA ASP A 17 11.67 -0.98 6.58
C ASP A 17 10.16 -0.72 6.49
N ILE A 18 9.67 -0.11 5.40
CA ILE A 18 8.23 0.09 5.17
C ILE A 18 7.55 -1.21 4.71
N ALA A 19 8.25 -2.04 3.93
CA ALA A 19 7.68 -3.22 3.28
C ALA A 19 7.69 -4.49 4.15
N THR A 20 8.50 -4.51 5.21
CA THR A 20 8.64 -5.67 6.09
C THR A 20 7.42 -5.92 6.97
N PHE A 21 7.29 -7.14 7.46
CA PHE A 21 6.33 -7.53 8.49
C PHE A 21 6.98 -7.70 9.87
N GLU A 22 8.28 -7.47 9.98
CA GLU A 22 9.02 -7.51 11.25
C GLU A 22 8.84 -6.22 12.06
N ASP A 23 9.56 -6.07 13.17
CA ASP A 23 9.55 -4.85 13.99
C ASP A 23 10.20 -3.70 13.22
N ASP A 24 9.39 -3.03 12.41
CA ASP A 24 9.73 -1.89 11.55
C ASP A 24 9.97 -0.59 12.35
N ALA A 25 10.01 -0.68 13.68
CA ALA A 25 10.11 0.44 14.61
C ALA A 25 9.05 1.53 14.39
N GLY A 26 7.91 1.18 13.79
CA GLY A 26 6.83 2.11 13.44
C GLY A 26 7.03 2.84 12.11
N ALA A 27 7.85 2.31 11.19
CA ALA A 27 7.97 2.85 9.82
C ALA A 27 6.64 2.80 9.06
N TYR A 28 5.74 1.87 9.39
CA TYR A 28 4.39 1.80 8.85
C TYR A 28 3.30 1.68 9.94
N ASP A 29 2.47 2.71 10.10
CA ASP A 29 1.29 2.65 10.97
C ASP A 29 0.10 2.01 10.25
N GLN A 30 -0.21 0.75 10.61
CA GLN A 30 -1.34 0.00 10.07
C GLN A 30 -2.72 0.65 10.36
N ALA A 31 -2.84 1.46 11.41
CA ALA A 31 -4.10 2.11 11.75
C ALA A 31 -4.51 3.15 10.70
N ASP A 32 -3.55 3.82 10.07
CA ASP A 32 -3.80 4.81 9.02
C ASP A 32 -4.44 4.21 7.77
N ALA A 33 -4.22 2.93 7.50
CA ALA A 33 -4.78 2.23 6.35
C ALA A 33 -6.33 2.24 6.36
N GLU A 34 -6.95 2.17 7.55
CA GLU A 34 -8.40 2.17 7.67
C GLU A 34 -9.02 3.48 7.13
N GLY A 35 -8.45 4.62 7.53
CA GLY A 35 -8.87 5.94 7.07
C GLY A 35 -8.66 6.11 5.56
N PHE A 36 -7.48 5.70 5.07
CA PHE A 36 -7.13 5.76 3.66
C PHE A 36 -8.10 4.95 2.78
N ILE A 37 -8.41 3.71 3.16
CA ILE A 37 -9.34 2.84 2.41
C ILE A 37 -10.75 3.46 2.40
N LYS A 38 -11.25 3.93 3.54
CA LYS A 38 -12.58 4.54 3.64
C LYS A 38 -12.70 5.80 2.79
N LEU A 39 -11.68 6.64 2.77
CA LEU A 39 -11.66 7.87 1.98
C LEU A 39 -11.65 7.57 0.48
N ASN A 40 -10.79 6.66 0.03
CA ASN A 40 -10.71 6.27 -1.38
C ASN A 40 -12.01 5.59 -1.86
N ALA A 41 -12.65 4.80 -1.00
CA ALA A 41 -13.91 4.14 -1.31
C ALA A 41 -15.13 5.09 -1.28
N LEU A 42 -15.01 6.30 -0.72
CA LEU A 42 -16.13 7.20 -0.48
C LEU A 42 -16.94 7.49 -1.75
N ARG A 43 -16.28 7.79 -2.87
CA ARG A 43 -16.94 8.08 -4.15
C ARG A 43 -17.70 6.88 -4.69
N LEU A 44 -17.16 5.67 -4.52
CA LEU A 44 -17.78 4.43 -4.99
C LEU A 44 -19.03 4.10 -4.17
N ARG A 45 -18.94 4.25 -2.85
CA ARG A 45 -20.07 4.08 -1.92
C ARG A 45 -21.19 5.09 -2.21
N ASN A 46 -20.84 6.35 -2.52
CA ASN A 46 -21.80 7.36 -2.94
C ASN A 46 -22.52 6.98 -4.24
N LEU A 47 -21.77 6.50 -5.25
CA LEU A 47 -22.34 6.07 -6.52
C LEU A 47 -23.29 4.88 -6.34
N ALA A 48 -22.89 3.88 -5.55
CA ALA A 48 -23.73 2.72 -5.24
C ALA A 48 -25.06 3.14 -4.59
N ARG A 49 -25.04 4.05 -3.62
CA ARG A 49 -26.24 4.61 -2.98
C ARG A 49 -27.18 5.37 -3.92
N LYS A 50 -26.67 5.96 -5.01
CA LYS A 50 -27.49 6.67 -5.99
C LYS A 50 -28.10 5.73 -7.04
N ARG A 51 -27.54 4.52 -7.19
CA ARG A 51 -27.93 3.53 -8.22
C ARG A 51 -28.85 2.44 -7.68
N GLY A 52 -28.81 2.15 -6.37
CA GLY A 52 -29.81 1.35 -5.68
C GLY A 52 -30.99 2.21 -5.28
#